data_AF-A0A949U7V8-F1
#
_entry.id   AF-A0A949U7V8-F1
#
_cell.length_a   1.000
_cell.length_b   1.000
_cell.length_c   1.000
_cell.angle_alpha   90.00
_cell.angle_beta   90.00
_cell.angle_gamma   90.00
#
_symmetry.space_group_name_H-M   'P 1'
#
loop_
_entity.id
_entity.type
_entity.pdbx_description
1 polymer ?
#
loop_
_entity_poly.entity_id
_entity_poly.type
_entity_poly.pdbx_seq_one_letter_code
_entity_poly.pdbx_strand_id
1 'polypeptide(L)' 'MAEHATPPGASLRAVRGFARRRGISESEAVAVFEREFERLDLKAKVHRYVPLLAEKHARRILEGRSPRRRR' A
#
# COMPACT_ATOMS: atom_id res chain seq x y z
N MET A 1 20.77 17.07 2.21
CA MET A 1 19.57 16.93 1.37
C MET A 1 18.75 15.79 1.94
N ALA A 2 17.54 16.06 2.44
CA ALA A 2 16.73 15.05 3.13
C ALA A 2 16.22 14.02 2.11
N GLU A 3 16.86 12.86 2.13
CA GLU A 3 16.48 11.70 1.36
C GLU A 3 15.17 11.13 1.94
N HIS A 4 14.04 11.70 1.53
CA HIS A 4 12.72 11.32 2.04
C HIS A 4 12.41 9.85 1.74
N ALA A 5 12.69 8.98 2.70
CA ALA A 5 12.01 7.70 2.83
C ALA A 5 10.59 8.01 3.30
N THR A 6 9.56 7.62 2.54
CA THR A 6 8.19 7.76 3.02
C THR A 6 8.02 6.82 4.21
N PRO A 7 7.75 7.32 5.43
CA PRO A 7 7.54 6.44 6.56
C PRO A 7 6.27 5.61 6.33
N PRO A 8 6.23 4.34 6.77
CA PRO A 8 5.07 3.46 6.57
C PRO A 8 3.75 4.08 7.07
N GLY A 9 3.80 4.88 8.13
CA GLY A 9 2.63 5.61 8.63
C GLY A 9 2.08 6.67 7.67
N ALA A 10 2.92 7.33 6.88
CA ALA A 10 2.46 8.32 5.88
C ALA A 10 1.76 7.64 4.71
N SER A 11 2.32 6.52 4.23
CA SER A 11 1.72 5.70 3.18
C SER A 11 0.40 5.07 3.62
N LEU A 12 0.31 4.54 4.85
CA LEU A 12 -0.94 4.03 5.40
C LEU A 12 -2.03 5.11 5.47
N ARG A 13 -1.68 6.32 5.94
CA ARG A 13 -2.62 7.46 5.94
C ARG A 13 -3.11 7.81 4.54
N ALA A 14 -2.25 7.75 3.53
CA ALA A 14 -2.63 7.97 2.14
C ALA A 14 -3.64 6.91 1.64
N VAL A 15 -3.41 5.63 1.97
CA VAL A 15 -4.35 4.54 1.64
C VAL A 15 -5.70 4.72 2.34
N ARG A 16 -5.71 5.06 3.64
CA ARG A 16 -6.95 5.33 4.39
C ARG A 16 -7.73 6.50 3.78
N GLY A 17 -7.05 7.59 3.43
CA GLY A 17 -7.66 8.74 2.76
C GLY A 17 -8.22 8.39 1.38
N PHE A 18 -7.54 7.52 0.62
CA PHE A 18 -8.05 7.00 -0.64
C PHE A 18 -9.32 6.16 -0.45
N ALA A 19 -9.30 5.20 0.48
CA ALA A 19 -10.43 4.34 0.78
C ALA A 19 -11.67 5.13 1.22
N ARG A 20 -11.48 6.11 2.11
CA ARG A 20 -12.56 7.00 2.58
C ARG A 20 -13.23 7.74 1.42
N ARG A 21 -12.47 8.25 0.45
CA ARG A 21 -13.02 8.94 -0.74
C ARG A 21 -13.79 8.02 -1.68
N ARG A 22 -13.56 6.71 -1.61
CA ARG A 22 -14.20 5.69 -2.46
C ARG A 22 -15.30 4.91 -1.72
N GLY A 23 -15.61 5.25 -0.47
CA GLY A 23 -16.60 4.53 0.34
C GLY A 23 -16.16 3.12 0.74
N ILE A 24 -14.85 2.85 0.70
CA ILE A 24 -14.29 1.55 1.07
C ILE A 24 -14.04 1.54 2.58
N SER A 25 -14.25 0.39 3.22
CA SER A 25 -14.00 0.23 4.65
C SER A 25 -12.55 0.53 5.02
N GLU A 26 -12.34 1.27 6.11
CA GLU A 26 -10.99 1.55 6.62
C GLU A 26 -10.27 0.26 7.02
N SER A 27 -10.98 -0.71 7.62
CA SER A 27 -10.40 -2.00 8.00
C SER A 27 -9.90 -2.80 6.80
N GLU A 28 -10.64 -2.76 5.69
CA GLU A 28 -10.24 -3.37 4.43
C GLU A 28 -8.99 -2.69 3.85
N ALA A 29 -8.96 -1.37 3.88
CA ALA A 29 -7.84 -0.58 3.38
C ALA A 29 -6.54 -0.83 4.17
N VAL A 30 -6.64 -0.96 5.50
CA VAL A 30 -5.52 -1.31 6.39
C VAL A 30 -5.04 -2.72 6.11
N ALA A 31 -5.95 -3.71 6.09
CA ALA A 31 -5.59 -5.11 5.84
C ALA A 31 -4.90 -5.31 4.48
N VAL A 32 -5.37 -4.61 3.44
CA VAL A 32 -4.75 -4.68 2.11
C VAL A 32 -3.35 -4.05 2.12
N PHE A 33 -3.16 -2.91 2.80
CA PHE A 33 -1.85 -2.28 2.91
C PHE A 33 -0.86 -3.14 3.68
N GLU A 34 -1.24 -3.66 4.85
CA GLU A 34 -0.39 -4.50 5.69
C GLU A 34 0.06 -5.76 4.95
N ARG A 35 -0.88 -6.44 4.27
CA ARG A 35 -0.56 -7.63 3.46
C ARG A 35 0.44 -7.34 2.35
N GLU A 36 0.29 -6.22 1.63
CA GLU A 36 1.24 -5.86 0.56
C GLU A 36 2.57 -5.36 1.13
N PHE A 37 2.56 -4.69 2.28
CA PHE A 37 3.76 -4.26 2.99
C PHE A 37 4.61 -5.47 3.42
N GLU A 38 4.03 -6.43 4.15
CA GLU A 38 4.73 -7.66 4.58
C GLU A 38 5.27 -8.45 3.38
N ARG A 39 4.45 -8.62 2.34
CA ARG A 39 4.85 -9.34 1.12
C ARG A 39 6.05 -8.70 0.43
N LEU A 40 6.09 -7.37 0.39
CA LEU A 40 7.19 -6.62 -0.24
C LEU A 40 8.42 -6.60 0.66
N ASP A 41 8.23 -6.44 1.97
CA ASP A 41 9.30 -6.41 2.97
C ASP A 41 10.11 -7.72 2.95
N LEU A 42 9.42 -8.87 2.92
CA LEU A 42 10.04 -10.21 2.83
C LEU A 42 10.94 -10.39 1.60
N LYS A 43 10.74 -9.62 0.53
CA LYS A 43 11.47 -9.74 -0.74
C LYS A 43 12.37 -8.54 -1.03
N ALA A 44 12.33 -7.51 -0.19
CA ALA A 44 13.00 -6.25 -0.46
C ALA A 44 14.50 -6.39 -0.19
N LYS A 45 15.31 -5.98 -1.17
CA LYS A 45 16.73 -5.66 -0.94
C LYS A 45 16.92 -4.23 -0.46
N VAL A 46 15.91 -3.37 -0.66
CA VAL A 46 15.90 -1.96 -0.30
C VAL A 46 14.57 -1.62 0.36
N HIS A 47 14.56 -1.51 1.68
CA HIS A 47 13.35 -1.30 2.48
C HIS A 47 12.78 0.12 2.37
N ARG A 48 13.59 1.09 1.95
CA ARG A 48 13.20 2.51 1.82
C ARG A 48 11.97 2.74 0.93
N TYR A 49 11.76 1.89 -0.08
CA TYR A 49 10.66 2.03 -1.05
C TYR A 49 9.45 1.13 -0.75
N VAL A 50 9.57 0.22 0.24
CA VAL A 50 8.52 -0.74 0.58
C VAL A 50 7.21 -0.03 0.95
N PRO A 51 7.19 1.01 1.81
CA PRO A 51 5.97 1.79 2.09
C PRO A 51 5.26 2.33 0.85
N LEU A 52 6.03 2.92 -0.07
CA LEU A 52 5.50 3.56 -1.28
C LEU A 52 4.94 2.52 -2.27
N LEU A 53 5.62 1.38 -2.41
CA LEU A 53 5.18 0.28 -3.24
C LEU A 53 3.92 -0.40 -2.67
N ALA A 54 3.88 -0.60 -1.34
CA ALA A 54 2.72 -1.13 -0.64
C ALA A 54 1.50 -0.21 -0.81
N GLU A 55 1.66 1.11 -0.66
CA GLU A 55 0.61 2.10 -0.94
C GLU A 55 0.08 1.97 -2.37
N LYS A 56 0.97 1.94 -3.36
CA LYS A 56 0.59 1.85 -4.77
C LYS A 56 -0.16 0.56 -5.07
N HIS A 57 0.29 -0.57 -4.52
CA HIS A 57 -0.38 -1.85 -4.70
C HIS A 57 -1.74 -1.88 -4.01
N ALA A 58 -1.81 -1.40 -2.76
CA ALA A 58 -3.04 -1.33 -2.02
C ALA A 58 -4.10 -0.49 -2.74
N ARG A 59 -3.74 0.70 -3.22
CA ARG A 59 -4.64 1.55 -4.01
C ARG A 59 -5.14 0.85 -5.27
N ARG A 60 -4.29 0.11 -5.98
CA ARG A 60 -4.68 -0.64 -7.19
C ARG A 60 -5.67 -1.77 -6.88
N ILE A 61 -5.46 -2.49 -5.78
CA ILE A 61 -6.35 -3.57 -5.32
C ILE A 61 -7.70 -2.98 -4.92
N LEU A 62 -7.70 -1.92 -4.11
CA LEU A 62 -8.90 -1.21 -3.64
C LEU A 62 -9.66 -0.54 -4.79
N GLU A 63 -8.99 -0.17 -5.88
CA GLU A 63 -9.63 0.38 -7.09
C GLU A 63 -10.30 -0.72 -7.97
N GLY A 64 -10.22 -2.00 -7.59
CA GLY A 64 -10.84 -3.10 -8.33
C GLY A 64 -10.04 -3.54 -9.56
N ARG A 65 -8.85 -2.95 -9.82
CA ARG A 65 -7.84 -3.57 -10.68
C ARG A 65 -7.07 -4.60 -9.86
N SER A 66 -7.78 -5.66 -9.46
CA SER A 66 -7.16 -6.91 -9.07
C SER A 66 -6.02 -7.19 -10.06
N PRO A 67 -4.75 -7.34 -9.63
CA PRO A 67 -3.69 -7.70 -10.56
C PRO A 67 -4.16 -8.99 -11.19
N ARG A 68 -4.50 -8.95 -12.48
CA ARG A 68 -4.92 -10.11 -13.25
C ARG A 68 -4.01 -11.26 -12.83
N ARG A 69 -4.56 -12.20 -12.06
CA ARG A 69 -4.08 -13.57 -12.01
C ARG A 69 -4.18 -14.01 -13.47
N ARG A 70 -3.10 -13.84 -14.23
CA ARG A 70 -2.92 -14.59 -15.47
C ARG A 70 -2.92 -16.04 -15.00
N ARG A 71 -4.03 -16.72 -15.32
CA ARG A 71 -4.13 -18.17 -15.33
C ARG A 71 -2.96 -18.74 -16.13
#